data_AF-A0A7X8YE06-F1
#
_entry.id   AF-A0A7X8YE06-F1
#
_cell.length_a   1.000
_cell.length_b   1.000
_cell.length_c   1.000
_cell.angle_alpha   90.00
_cell.angle_beta   90.00
_cell.angle_gamma   90.00
#
_symmetry.space_group_name_H-M   'P 1'
#
loop_
_entity.id
_entity.type
_entity.pdbx_description
1 polymer ?
#
loop_
_entity_poly.entity_id
_entity_poly.type
_entity_poly.pdbx_seq_one_letter_code
_entity_poly.pdbx_strand_id
1 'polypeptide(L)'
;MPKANPAEFRHCAVGLVRAGRKVPVVADELQISDAVLRRWVRQDRIDRGGIPGIATAESAELRKARKRIRELEQELEILKIASKFLGQEAPYPKGLTGAAEERRTEPHSRPPADIATSACTQSSSDHS
;
A
#
# COMPACT_ATOMS: atom_id res chain seq x y z
N MET A 1 23.66 10.74 11.84
CA MET A 1 22.49 10.70 10.94
C MET A 1 22.28 12.09 10.35
N PRO A 2 22.11 12.25 9.02
CA PRO A 2 21.87 13.57 8.43
C PRO A 2 20.61 14.19 9.02
N LYS A 3 20.73 15.41 9.54
CA LYS A 3 19.69 16.11 10.28
C LYS A 3 18.51 16.36 9.33
N ALA A 4 17.32 15.89 9.71
CA ALA A 4 16.12 16.13 8.94
C ALA A 4 15.94 17.63 8.72
N ASN A 5 15.62 18.02 7.48
CA ASN A 5 15.27 19.39 7.19
C ASN A 5 14.13 19.82 8.14
N PRO A 6 14.33 20.86 9.00
CA PRO A 6 13.35 21.25 10.00
C PRO A 6 11.99 21.47 9.35
N ALA A 7 10.93 20.90 9.93
CA ALA A 7 9.58 20.99 9.35
C ALA A 7 9.16 22.47 9.14
N GLU A 8 9.54 23.33 10.07
CA GLU A 8 9.33 24.78 10.01
C GLU A 8 10.00 25.42 8.78
N PHE A 9 11.25 25.07 8.49
CA PHE A 9 11.97 25.59 7.31
C PHE A 9 11.25 25.23 6.01
N ARG A 10 10.79 23.98 5.89
CA ARG A 10 10.00 23.53 4.75
C ARG A 10 8.70 24.32 4.62
N HIS A 11 7.98 24.53 5.73
CA HIS A 11 6.73 25.29 5.71
C HIS A 11 6.94 26.74 5.29
N CYS A 12 8.00 27.41 5.79
CA CYS A 12 8.36 28.75 5.36
C CYS A 12 8.71 28.80 3.87
N ALA A 13 9.54 27.88 3.37
CA ALA A 13 9.93 27.82 1.97
C ALA A 13 8.74 27.62 1.02
N VAL A 14 7.83 26.69 1.38
CA VAL A 14 6.60 26.47 0.62
C VAL A 14 5.66 27.68 0.73
N GLY A 15 5.60 28.33 1.89
CA GLY A 15 4.84 29.56 2.11
C GLY A 15 5.25 30.69 1.17
N LEU A 16 6.56 30.87 0.94
CA LEU A 16 7.07 31.85 -0.02
C LEU A 16 6.61 31.57 -1.45
N VAL A 17 6.68 30.31 -1.89
CA VAL A 17 6.20 29.91 -3.23
C VAL A 17 4.69 30.12 -3.36
N ARG A 18 3.92 29.83 -2.30
CA ARG A 18 2.47 30.06 -2.28
C ARG A 18 2.11 31.55 -2.34
N ALA A 19 2.95 32.43 -1.81
CA ALA A 19 2.79 33.88 -1.94
C ALA A 19 3.05 34.40 -3.37
N GLY A 20 3.32 33.52 -4.35
CA GLY A 20 3.49 33.85 -5.76
C GLY A 20 4.96 33.97 -6.20
N ARG A 21 5.91 33.69 -5.31
CA ARG A 21 7.34 33.69 -5.65
C ARG A 21 7.68 32.50 -6.55
N LYS A 22 8.55 32.71 -7.54
CA LYS A 22 9.02 31.64 -8.43
C LYS A 22 9.93 30.68 -7.68
N VAL A 23 9.73 29.38 -7.90
CA VAL A 23 10.53 28.30 -7.31
C VAL A 23 12.05 28.49 -7.47
N PRO A 24 12.62 28.79 -8.66
CA PRO A 24 14.07 28.94 -8.78
C PRO A 24 14.63 30.07 -7.92
N VAL A 25 13.93 31.20 -7.85
CA VAL A 25 14.35 32.36 -7.03
C VAL A 25 14.39 31.99 -5.55
N VAL A 26 13.36 31.31 -5.05
CA VAL A 26 13.30 30.89 -3.64
C VAL A 26 14.32 29.79 -3.35
N ALA A 27 14.58 28.89 -4.29
CA ALA A 27 15.57 27.83 -4.15
C ALA A 27 16.99 28.40 -4.05
N ASP A 28 17.31 29.38 -4.90
CA ASP A 28 18.59 30.09 -4.90
C ASP A 28 18.79 30.88 -3.59
N GLU A 29 17.79 31.64 -3.13
CA GLU A 29 17.86 32.39 -1.87
C GLU A 29 18.06 31.48 -0.64
N LEU A 30 17.41 30.31 -0.65
CA LEU A 30 17.51 29.33 0.44
C LEU A 30 18.68 28.36 0.28
N GLN A 31 19.45 28.46 -0.80
CA GLN A 31 20.56 27.57 -1.14
C GLN A 31 20.16 26.08 -1.12
N ILE A 32 18.99 25.78 -1.68
CA ILE A 32 18.47 24.42 -1.84
C ILE A 32 18.29 24.08 -3.32
N SER A 33 18.30 22.79 -3.66
CA SER A 33 17.99 22.37 -5.02
C SER A 33 16.53 22.68 -5.38
N ASP A 34 16.32 23.23 -6.58
CA ASP A 34 15.03 23.38 -7.25
C ASP A 34 14.15 22.13 -7.14
N ALA A 35 14.73 20.96 -7.37
CA ALA A 35 14.01 19.69 -7.35
C ALA A 35 13.40 19.39 -5.97
N VAL A 36 14.13 19.74 -4.90
CA VAL A 36 13.68 19.56 -3.52
C VAL A 36 12.51 20.50 -3.22
N LEU A 37 12.61 21.77 -3.61
CA LEU A 37 11.54 22.74 -3.39
C LEU A 37 10.28 22.38 -4.18
N ARG A 38 10.41 21.96 -5.45
CA ARG A 38 9.28 21.47 -6.26
C ARG A 38 8.58 20.28 -5.62
N ARG A 39 9.35 19.34 -5.05
CA ARG A 39 8.81 18.19 -4.34
C ARG A 39 8.00 18.62 -3.12
N TRP A 40 8.49 19.57 -2.33
CA TRP A 40 7.76 20.07 -1.15
C TRP A 40 6.47 20.80 -1.55
N VAL A 41 6.52 21.64 -2.58
CA VAL A 41 5.32 22.33 -3.10
C VAL A 41 4.30 21.32 -3.61
N ARG A 42 4.74 20.25 -4.30
CA ARG A 42 3.84 19.18 -4.74
C ARG A 42 3.18 18.46 -3.55
N GLN A 43 3.96 18.14 -2.51
CA GLN A 43 3.44 17.50 -1.31
C GLN A 43 2.43 18.40 -0.57
N ASP A 44 2.72 19.70 -0.44
CA ASP A 44 1.79 20.65 0.16
C ASP A 44 0.48 20.78 -0.64
N ARG A 45 0.53 20.68 -1.97
CA ARG A 45 -0.69 20.61 -2.80
C ARG A 45 -1.50 19.33 -2.55
N ILE A 46 -0.85 18.20 -2.33
CA ILE A 46 -1.50 16.94 -1.97
C ILE A 46 -2.13 17.04 -0.58
N ASP A 47 -1.36 17.54 0.40
CA ASP A 47 -1.79 17.67 1.79
C ASP A 47 -2.99 18.63 1.96
N ARG A 48 -3.14 19.61 1.05
CA ARG A 48 -4.30 20.52 0.97
C ARG A 48 -5.48 19.95 0.19
N GLY A 49 -5.38 18.76 -0.38
CA GLY A 49 -6.42 18.16 -1.23
C GLY A 49 -6.53 18.74 -2.64
N GLY A 50 -5.54 19.52 -3.10
CA GLY A 50 -5.55 20.11 -4.44
C GLY A 50 -5.15 19.15 -5.56
N ILE A 51 -4.53 18.01 -5.23
CA ILE A 51 -4.12 16.94 -6.16
C ILE A 51 -4.28 15.60 -5.44
N PRO A 52 -4.76 14.52 -6.09
CA PRO A 52 -4.74 13.18 -5.50
C PRO A 52 -3.31 12.70 -5.17
N GLY A 53 -3.13 12.14 -3.98
CA GLY A 53 -1.86 11.60 -3.51
C GLY A 53 -1.91 11.21 -2.03
N ILE A 54 -0.84 10.59 -1.53
CA ILE A 54 -0.70 10.20 -0.12
C ILE A 54 -0.35 11.44 0.70
N ALA A 55 -1.18 11.78 1.68
CA ALA A 55 -0.93 12.92 2.55
C ALA A 55 0.23 12.63 3.53
N THR A 56 0.97 13.66 3.91
CA THR A 56 2.09 13.52 4.85
C THR A 56 1.65 12.95 6.21
N ALA A 57 0.42 13.26 6.65
CA ALA A 57 -0.18 12.72 7.86
C ALA A 57 -0.40 11.20 7.78
N GLU A 58 -0.94 10.70 6.67
CA GLU A 58 -1.15 9.27 6.40
C GLU A 58 0.19 8.51 6.40
N SER A 59 1.26 9.14 5.92
CA SER A 59 2.61 8.55 5.95
C SER A 59 3.14 8.34 7.39
N ALA A 60 2.81 9.23 8.32
CA ALA A 60 3.25 9.12 9.71
C ALA A 60 2.55 7.98 10.45
N GLU A 61 1.24 7.82 10.24
CA GLU A 61 0.45 6.73 10.79
C GLU A 61 0.89 5.38 10.23
N LEU A 62 1.10 5.29 8.91
CA LEU A 62 1.67 4.10 8.28
C LEU A 62 3.03 3.73 8.85
N ARG A 63 3.88 4.71 9.16
CA ARG A 63 5.19 4.47 9.78
C ARG A 63 5.04 3.93 11.21
N LYS A 64 4.14 4.50 12.01
CA LYS A 64 3.86 4.01 13.38
C LYS A 64 3.28 2.59 13.35
N ALA A 65 2.33 2.32 12.46
CA ALA A 65 1.74 1.00 12.28
C ALA A 65 2.79 -0.04 11.88
N ARG A 66 3.64 0.26 10.89
CA ARG A 66 4.76 -0.62 10.48
C ARG A 66 5.75 -0.87 11.61
N LYS A 67 6.01 0.12 12.48
CA LYS A 67 6.86 -0.07 13.66
C LYS A 67 6.22 -1.05 14.64
N ARG A 68 4.94 -0.86 14.95
CA ARG A 68 4.21 -1.73 15.89
C ARG A 68 4.10 -3.16 15.38
N ILE A 69 3.88 -3.36 14.08
CA ILE A 69 3.87 -4.70 13.45
C ILE A 69 5.21 -5.39 13.67
N ARG A 70 6.35 -4.72 13.41
CA ARG A 70 7.68 -5.30 13.63
C ARG A 70 7.94 -5.66 15.09
N GLU A 71 7.58 -4.78 16.01
CA GLU A 71 7.71 -5.05 17.46
C GLU A 71 6.90 -6.29 17.86
N LEU A 72 5.65 -6.38 17.39
CA LEU A 72 4.79 -7.54 17.64
C LEU A 72 5.32 -8.82 17.01
N GLU A 73 5.85 -8.77 15.79
CA GLU A 73 6.46 -9.92 15.13
C GLU A 73 7.70 -10.42 15.88
N GLN A 74 8.50 -9.51 16.43
CA GLN A 74 9.64 -9.84 17.28
C GLN A 74 9.20 -10.50 18.59
N GLU A 75 8.19 -9.94 19.27
CA GLU A 75 7.61 -10.52 20.48
C GLU A 75 7.08 -11.94 20.19
N LEU A 76 6.36 -12.13 19.08
CA LEU A 76 5.86 -13.45 18.67
C LEU A 76 6.98 -14.43 18.37
N GLU A 77 8.06 -14.01 17.72
CA GLU A 77 9.19 -14.90 17.44
C GLU A 77 9.87 -15.37 18.73
N ILE A 78 10.08 -14.46 19.68
CA ILE A 78 10.61 -14.81 21.01
C ILE A 78 9.69 -15.82 21.71
N LEU A 79 8.37 -15.59 21.68
CA LEU A 79 7.39 -16.49 22.30
C LEU A 79 7.37 -17.86 21.63
N LYS A 80 7.46 -17.93 20.30
CA LYS A 80 7.54 -19.20 19.56
C LYS A 80 8.81 -19.98 19.89
N ILE A 81 9.94 -19.28 20.03
CA ILE A 81 11.20 -19.91 20.42
C ILE A 81 11.07 -20.46 21.85
N ALA A 82 10.58 -19.65 22.80
CA ALA A 82 10.38 -20.06 24.18
C ALA A 82 9.41 -21.25 24.30
N SER A 83 8.30 -21.24 23.56
CA SER A 83 7.31 -22.33 23.60
C SER A 83 7.88 -23.65 23.08
N LYS A 84 8.71 -23.61 22.02
CA LYS A 84 9.45 -24.78 21.52
C LYS A 84 10.38 -25.35 22.59
N PHE A 85 11.09 -24.49 23.32
CA PHE A 85 11.96 -24.92 24.42
C PHE A 85 11.19 -25.50 25.61
N LEU A 86 10.01 -24.95 25.91
CA LEU A 86 9.18 -25.35 27.05
C LEU A 86 8.20 -26.50 26.74
N GLY A 87 8.13 -26.97 25.50
CA GLY A 87 7.15 -27.98 25.07
C GLY A 87 5.69 -27.48 25.12
N GLN A 88 5.48 -26.16 25.07
CA GLN A 88 4.16 -25.54 25.11
C GLN A 88 3.70 -25.12 23.70
N GLU A 89 2.39 -25.09 23.46
CA GLU A 89 1.86 -24.53 22.23
C GLU A 89 2.06 -23.01 22.18
N ALA A 90 2.54 -22.51 21.04
CA ALA A 90 2.80 -21.08 20.85
C ALA A 90 1.47 -20.31 20.73
N PRO A 91 1.36 -19.11 21.36
CA PRO A 91 0.19 -18.27 21.17
C PRO A 91 0.12 -17.78 19.71
N TYR A 92 -1.00 -18.03 19.04
CA TYR A 92 -1.27 -17.49 17.71
C TYR A 92 -1.67 -16.01 17.79
N PRO A 93 -1.33 -15.19 16.78
CA PRO A 93 -1.78 -13.80 16.73
C PRO A 93 -3.31 -13.77 16.69
N LYS A 94 -3.91 -13.12 17.70
CA LYS A 94 -5.36 -12.96 17.82
C LYS A 94 -5.88 -12.15 16.63
N GLY A 95 -6.68 -12.79 15.77
CA GLY A 95 -7.19 -12.23 14.52
C GLY A 95 -7.27 -13.23 13.36
N LEU A 96 -6.60 -14.37 13.47
CA LEU A 96 -6.71 -15.50 12.52
C LEU A 96 -7.69 -16.57 12.98
N THR A 97 -8.71 -16.24 13.79
CA THR A 97 -9.81 -17.17 14.08
C THR A 97 -10.70 -17.31 12.84
N GLY A 98 -10.14 -17.87 11.77
CA GLY A 98 -10.87 -18.62 10.77
C GLY A 98 -10.93 -20.06 11.23
N ALA A 99 -12.15 -20.55 11.45
CA ALA A 99 -12.58 -21.92 11.25
C ALA A 99 -11.44 -22.97 11.17
N ALA A 100 -11.08 -23.54 12.32
CA ALA A 100 -10.49 -24.86 12.37
C ALA A 100 -11.58 -25.87 12.73
N GLU A 101 -12.56 -26.05 11.85
CA GLU A 101 -13.46 -27.21 11.89
C GLU A 101 -13.52 -27.81 10.47
N GLU A 102 -12.73 -28.88 10.33
CA GLU A 102 -12.99 -30.07 9.54
C GLU A 102 -12.67 -30.10 8.03
N ARG A 103 -11.56 -30.81 7.77
CA ARG A 103 -11.33 -31.56 6.54
C ARG A 103 -12.46 -32.59 6.34
N ARG A 104 -13.30 -32.40 5.32
CA ARG A 104 -13.78 -33.52 4.48
C ARG A 104 -13.48 -33.19 3.02
N THR A 105 -12.72 -34.09 2.43
CA THR A 105 -12.38 -34.15 1.01
C THR A 105 -13.62 -34.48 0.18
N GLU A 106 -14.00 -33.61 -0.73
CA GLU A 106 -14.83 -33.93 -1.90
C GLU A 106 -14.19 -33.22 -3.11
N PRO A 107 -13.78 -33.94 -4.17
CA PRO A 107 -13.08 -33.37 -5.29
C PRO A 107 -14.06 -32.64 -6.20
N HIS A 108 -13.81 -31.37 -6.48
CA HIS A 108 -14.57 -30.60 -7.46
C HIS A 108 -14.55 -31.28 -8.83
N SER A 109 -15.69 -31.82 -9.24
CA SER A 109 -15.99 -32.24 -10.61
C SER A 109 -15.79 -31.06 -11.56
N ARG A 110 -14.94 -31.26 -12.58
CA ARG A 110 -14.80 -30.35 -13.72
C ARG A 110 -16.18 -30.18 -14.39
N PRO A 111 -16.62 -28.96 -14.74
CA PRO A 111 -17.75 -28.82 -15.65
C PRO A 111 -17.34 -29.33 -17.04
N PRO A 112 -18.17 -30.11 -17.76
CA PRO A 112 -17.88 -30.48 -19.14
C PRO A 112 -17.92 -29.22 -20.02
N ALA A 113 -16.85 -29.04 -20.78
CA ALA A 113 -16.78 -28.04 -21.83
C ALA A 113 -17.55 -28.54 -23.05
N ASP A 114 -18.81 -28.14 -23.20
CA ASP A 114 -19.58 -28.31 -24.44
C ASP A 114 -20.18 -26.96 -24.85
N ILE A 115 -19.32 -26.05 -25.32
CA ILE A 115 -19.71 -25.04 -26.32
C ILE A 115 -18.65 -25.08 -27.41
N ALA A 116 -18.76 -26.08 -28.27
CA ALA A 116 -18.08 -26.12 -29.56
C ALA A 116 -19.15 -26.31 -30.65
N THR A 117 -19.63 -25.17 -31.14
CA THR A 117 -19.99 -24.87 -32.53
C THR A 117 -20.11 -26.08 -33.47
N SER A 118 -21.34 -26.52 -33.74
CA SER A 118 -21.71 -27.27 -34.96
C SER A 118 -22.46 -26.28 -35.86
N ALA A 119 -21.78 -25.68 -36.85
CA ALA A 119 -21.58 -26.19 -38.21
C ALA A 119 -22.82 -26.02 -39.12
N CYS A 120 -22.63 -25.15 -40.12
CA CYS A 120 -23.20 -25.18 -41.45
C CYS A 120 -24.72 -25.39 -41.63
N THR A 121 -25.38 -24.27 -41.94
CA THR A 121 -26.50 -24.19 -42.88
C THR A 121 -26.20 -24.94 -44.19
N GLN A 122 -26.92 -26.04 -44.41
CA GLN A 122 -27.19 -26.58 -45.75
C GLN A 122 -28.67 -26.98 -45.80
N SER A 123 -29.48 -26.09 -46.37
CA SER A 123 -30.82 -26.44 -46.85
C SER A 123 -31.15 -25.55 -48.05
N SER A 124 -30.43 -25.80 -49.15
CA SER A 124 -30.88 -25.45 -50.50
C SER A 124 -31.01 -26.75 -51.29
N SER A 125 -32.24 -27.18 -51.52
CA SER A 125 -32.77 -27.83 -52.74
C SER A 125 -34.22 -28.20 -52.44
N ASP A 126 -35.16 -27.44 -52.99
CA ASP A 126 -35.94 -27.83 -54.16
C ASP A 126 -36.99 -28.88 -53.81
N HIS A 127 -38.26 -28.53 -53.94
CA HIS A 127 -39.26 -29.33 -54.67
C HIS A 127 -40.38 -28.39 -55.15
N SER A 128 -40.85 -28.72 -56.34
CA SER A 128 -41.66 -27.98 -57.31
C SER A 128 -43.01 -27.46 -56.85
#